data_AF-A0A9E1AHK5-F1
#
_entry.id   AF-A0A9E1AHK5-F1
#
_cell.length_a   1.000
_cell.length_b   1.000
_cell.length_c   1.000
_cell.angle_alpha   90.00
_cell.angle_beta   90.00
_cell.angle_gamma   90.00
#
_symmetry.space_group_name_H-M   'P 1'
#
loop_
_entity.id
_entity.type
_entity.pdbx_description
1 polymer ?
#
loop_
_entity_poly.entity_id
_entity_poly.type
_entity_poly.pdbx_seq_one_letter_code
_entity_poly.pdbx_strand_id
1 'polypeptide(L)' 'MAVSEAQKKASVKYLGKLDEVRVRAEKGTKDRWKDAAASRGKSLNQFVVDAVENEISVGGVNNE' A
#
# COMPACT_ATOMS: atom_id res chain seq x y z
N MET A 1 -18.84 21.38 -9.55
CA MET A 1 -17.57 22.14 -9.57
C MET A 1 -16.66 21.53 -10.61
N ALA A 2 -16.25 22.30 -11.63
CA ALA A 2 -15.34 21.80 -12.67
C ALA A 2 -13.92 21.74 -12.10
N VAL A 3 -13.30 20.56 -12.14
CA VAL A 3 -11.93 20.35 -11.70
C VAL A 3 -11.01 21.12 -12.64
N SER A 4 -10.29 22.11 -12.10
CA SER A 4 -9.37 22.96 -12.88
C SER A 4 -8.25 22.12 -13.52
N GLU A 5 -7.69 22.61 -14.62
CA GLU A 5 -6.58 21.94 -15.31
C GLU A 5 -5.35 21.76 -14.40
N ALA A 6 -5.14 22.70 -13.47
CA ALA A 6 -4.11 22.61 -12.44
C ALA A 6 -4.32 21.42 -11.50
N GLN A 7 -5.56 21.17 -11.06
CA GLN A 7 -5.91 20.02 -10.22
C GLN A 7 -5.72 18.70 -10.99
N LYS A 8 -6.07 18.64 -12.28
CA LYS A 8 -5.82 17.45 -13.12
C LYS A 8 -4.33 17.14 -13.23
N LYS A 9 -3.49 18.14 -13.49
CA LYS A 9 -2.02 17.98 -13.61
C LYS A 9 -1.39 17.51 -12.29
N ALA A 10 -1.88 18.01 -11.15
CA ALA A 10 -1.44 17.56 -9.83
C ALA A 10 -1.79 16.08 -9.58
N SER A 11 -3.00 15.65 -9.91
CA SER A 11 -3.43 14.25 -9.78
C SER A 11 -2.59 13.31 -10.64
N VAL A 12 -2.34 13.66 -11.91
CA VAL A 12 -1.50 12.84 -12.80
C VAL A 12 -0.07 12.72 -12.28
N LYS A 13 0.53 13.81 -11.79
CA LYS A 13 1.88 13.79 -11.21
C LYS A 13 1.96 12.97 -9.93
N TYR A 14 0.88 12.91 -9.15
CA TYR A 14 0.81 12.09 -7.94
C TYR A 14 0.71 10.60 -8.28
N LEU A 15 -0.18 10.25 -9.23
CA LEU A 15 -0.35 8.87 -9.69
C LEU A 15 0.90 8.30 -10.35
N GLY A 16 1.65 9.11 -11.12
CA GLY A 16 2.89 8.66 -11.77
C GLY A 16 4.07 8.37 -10.83
N LYS A 17 3.93 8.60 -9.52
CA LYS A 17 4.96 8.28 -8.51
C LYS A 17 4.69 7.00 -7.74
N LEU A 18 3.54 6.37 -8.00
CA LEU A 18 3.03 5.26 -7.21
C LEU A 18 3.06 4.01 -8.09
N ASP A 19 3.71 2.95 -7.60
CA ASP A 19 3.58 1.62 -8.18
C ASP A 19 2.30 0.94 -7.66
N GLU A 20 1.49 0.43 -8.58
CA GLU A 20 0.26 -0.30 -8.24
C GLU A 20 0.54 -1.81 -8.11
N VAL A 21 0.43 -2.33 -6.89
CA VAL A 21 0.56 -3.77 -6.62
C VAL A 21 -0.80 -4.42 -6.49
N ARG A 22 -1.10 -5.40 -7.35
CA ARG A 22 -2.31 -6.24 -7.26
C ARG A 22 -1.99 -7.57 -6.59
N VAL A 23 -2.58 -7.81 -5.42
CA VAL A 23 -2.42 -9.06 -4.66
C VAL A 23 -3.66 -9.94 -4.83
N ARG A 24 -3.46 -11.21 -5.20
CA ARG A 24 -4.49 -12.24 -5.18
C ARG A 24 -4.34 -13.06 -3.91
N ALA A 25 -5.30 -12.96 -3.00
CA ALA A 25 -5.32 -13.70 -1.74
C ALA A 25 -6.65 -14.44 -1.58
N GLU A 26 -6.68 -15.40 -0.66
CA GLU A 26 -7.88 -16.17 -0.35
C GLU A 26 -9.03 -15.28 0.15
N LYS A 27 -10.26 -15.76 -0.02
CA LYS A 27 -11.47 -15.02 0.41
C LYS A 27 -11.42 -14.75 1.92
N GLY A 28 -11.77 -13.53 2.34
CA GLY A 28 -11.73 -13.11 3.75
C GLY A 28 -10.38 -12.54 4.21
N THR A 29 -9.31 -12.70 3.41
CA THR A 29 -7.99 -12.14 3.76
C THR A 29 -8.01 -10.62 3.88
N LYS A 30 -8.80 -9.94 3.02
CA LYS A 30 -8.94 -8.48 3.04
C LYS A 30 -9.51 -7.96 4.36
N ASP A 31 -10.54 -8.63 4.89
CA ASP A 31 -11.18 -8.21 6.14
C ASP A 31 -10.24 -8.44 7.32
N ARG A 32 -9.59 -9.61 7.37
CA ARG A 32 -8.54 -9.90 8.36
C ARG A 32 -7.42 -8.85 8.36
N TRP A 33 -6.94 -8.43 7.18
CA TRP A 33 -5.90 -7.41 7.09
C TRP A 33 -6.39 -6.02 7.47
N LYS A 34 -7.64 -5.68 7.16
CA LYS A 34 -8.24 -4.41 7.60
C LYS A 34 -8.35 -4.34 9.12
N ASP A 35 -8.80 -5.41 9.77
CA ASP A 35 -8.92 -5.47 11.23
C ASP A 35 -7.54 -5.38 11.91
N ALA A 36 -6.55 -6.07 11.34
CA ALA A 36 -5.16 -5.99 11.80
C ALA A 36 -4.56 -4.58 11.63
N ALA A 37 -4.86 -3.92 10.50
CA ALA A 37 -4.42 -2.55 10.24
C ALA A 37 -5.11 -1.54 11.18
N ALA A 38 -6.43 -1.66 11.37
CA ALA A 38 -7.22 -0.82 12.26
C ALA A 38 -6.75 -0.93 13.71
N SER A 39 -6.47 -2.15 14.18
CA SER A 39 -5.93 -2.40 15.53
C SER A 39 -4.57 -1.73 15.76
N ARG A 40 -3.83 -1.43 14.68
CA ARG A 40 -2.53 -0.74 14.71
C ARG A 40 -2.63 0.75 14.33
N GLY A 41 -3.84 1.28 14.14
CA GLY A 41 -4.08 2.65 13.70
C GLY A 41 -3.54 2.97 12.30
N LYS A 42 -3.32 1.95 11.45
CA LYS A 42 -2.76 2.09 10.10
C LYS A 42 -3.84 1.87 9.04
N SER A 43 -3.65 2.46 7.86
CA SER A 43 -4.44 2.10 6.68
C SER A 43 -4.04 0.71 6.19
N LEU A 44 -4.94 0.01 5.50
CA LEU A 44 -4.63 -1.30 4.90
C LEU A 44 -3.41 -1.23 3.97
N ASN A 45 -3.31 -0.17 3.16
CA ASN A 45 -2.18 0.03 2.28
C ASN A 45 -0.87 0.17 3.06
N GLN A 46 -0.86 1.04 4.08
CA GLN A 46 0.33 1.23 4.91
C GLN A 46 0.70 -0.06 5.64
N PHE A 47 -0.28 -0.83 6.12
CA PHE A 47 -0.04 -2.11 6.77
C PHE A 47 0.63 -3.14 5.85
N VAL A 48 0.20 -3.23 4.59
CA VAL A 48 0.81 -4.12 3.60
C VAL A 48 2.24 -3.65 3.27
N VAL A 49 2.45 -2.35 3.05
CA VAL A 49 3.79 -1.80 2.79
C VAL A 49 4.73 -2.08 3.96
N ASP A 50 4.31 -1.78 5.20
CA ASP A 50 5.09 -2.03 6.41
C ASP A 50 5.49 -3.50 6.54
N ALA A 51 4.57 -4.42 6.26
CA ALA A 51 4.82 -5.85 6.34
C ALA A 51 5.85 -6.31 5.30
N VAL A 52 5.76 -5.82 4.07
CA VAL A 52 6.73 -6.14 3.00
C VAL A 52 8.10 -5.55 3.30
N GLU A 53 8.16 -4.27 3.70
CA GLU A 53 9.41 -3.60 4.08
C GLU A 53 10.05 -4.26 5.31
N ASN A 54 9.24 -4.72 6.28
CA ASN A 54 9.73 -5.45 7.43
C ASN A 54 10.32 -6.80 7.01
N GLU A 55 9.66 -7.55 6.13
CA GLU A 55 10.18 -8.82 5.62
C GLU A 55 11.49 -8.64 4.86
N ILE A 56 11.61 -7.59 4.03
CA ILE A 56 12.86 -7.25 3.34
C ILE A 56 13.96 -6.88 4.36
N SER A 57 13.62 -6.08 5.36
CA SER A 57 14.58 -5.61 6.37
C SER A 57 15.05 -6.73 7.31
N VAL A 58 14.15 -7.64 7.69
CA VAL A 58 14.43 -8.78 8.56
C VAL A 58 15.08 -9.92 7.78
N GLY A 59 14.71 -10.09 6.50
CA GLY A 59 15.26 -11.06 5.57
C GLY A 59 16.60 -10.68 4.93
N GLY A 60 17.20 -9.54 5.31
CA GLY A 60 18.54 -9.12 4.92
C GLY A 60 19.70 -9.98 5.46
N VAL A 61 19.40 -11.20 5.91
CA VAL A 61 20.37 -12.25 6.19
C VAL A 61 20.07 -13.45 5.30
N ASN A 62 21.07 -13.77 4.46
CA ASN A 62 21.28 -15.01 3.69
C ASN A 62 20.71 -15.06 2.26
N ASN A 63 21.46 -14.53 1.29
CA ASN A 63 22.24 -15.41 0.41
C ASN A 63 23.27 -14.59 -0.39
N GLU A 64 24.53 -14.99 -0.22
CA GLU A 64 25.68 -14.71 -1.07
C GLU A 64 25.82 -15.87 -2.07
#